data_AF-A0A7X2SGF7-F1
#
_entry.id   AF-A0A7X2SGF7-F1
#
_cell.length_a   1.000
_cell.length_b   1.000
_cell.length_c   1.000
_cell.angle_alpha   90.00
_cell.angle_beta   90.00
_cell.angle_gamma   90.00
#
_symmetry.space_group_name_H-M   'P 1'
#
loop_
_entity.id
_entity.type
_entity.pdbx_description
1 polymer ?
#
loop_
_entity_poly.entity_id
_entity_poly.type
_entity_poly.pdbx_seq_one_letter_code
_entity_poly.pdbx_strand_id
1 'polypeptide(L)' 'MSHRYVYQLGTRTWSFQGLRDVMAKASPARSGDRLAGVAASSAEERVVAQMCLAEAINRCRYEN' A
#
# COMPACT_ATOMS: atom_id res chain seq x y z
N MET A 1 -10.80 14.85 -1.37
CA MET A 1 -10.57 14.02 -0.16
C MET A 1 -9.50 13.00 -0.45
N SER A 2 -8.51 12.83 0.43
CA SER A 2 -7.55 11.72 0.34
C SER A 2 -8.09 10.58 1.17
N HIS A 3 -8.61 9.52 0.53
CA HIS A 3 -9.10 8.36 1.26
C HIS A 3 -7.93 7.48 1.67
N ARG A 4 -7.80 7.21 2.97
CA ARG A 4 -6.75 6.37 3.52
C ARG A 4 -7.13 4.89 3.33
N TYR A 5 -6.17 4.09 2.90
CA TYR A 5 -6.33 2.64 2.79
C TYR A 5 -5.73 1.98 4.03
N VAL A 6 -6.46 1.02 4.60
CA VAL A 6 -6.03 0.29 5.79
C VAL A 6 -6.12 -1.21 5.53
N TYR A 7 -5.07 -1.95 5.85
CA TYR A 7 -5.00 -3.40 5.71
C TYR A 7 -4.52 -4.04 7.01
N GLN A 8 -5.26 -5.03 7.53
CA GLN A 8 -4.90 -5.73 8.76
C GLN A 8 -4.32 -7.11 8.41
N LEU A 9 -3.06 -7.33 8.78
CA LEU A 9 -2.38 -8.62 8.65
C LEU A 9 -2.10 -9.17 10.05
N GLY A 10 -2.93 -10.12 10.49
CA GLY A 10 -2.88 -10.65 11.85
C GLY A 10 -3.17 -9.56 12.89
N THR A 11 -2.19 -9.26 13.74
CA THR A 11 -2.27 -8.20 14.77
C THR A 11 -1.71 -6.86 14.30
N ARG A 12 -1.09 -6.79 13.11
CA ARG A 12 -0.48 -5.57 12.59
C ARG A 12 -1.41 -4.88 11.59
N THR A 13 -1.63 -3.58 11.83
CA THR A 13 -2.38 -2.73 10.91
C THR A 13 -1.42 -1.90 10.07
N TRP A 14 -1.65 -1.92 8.76
CA TRP A 14 -0.90 -1.16 7.76
C TRP A 14 -1.79 -0.07 7.18
N SER A 15 -1.24 1.12 6.99
CA SER A 15 -1.98 2.27 6.45
C SER A 15 -1.23 2.90 5.29
N PHE A 16 -1.97 3.27 4.24
CA PHE A 16 -1.43 3.93 3.05
C PHE A 16 -2.18 5.23 2.79
N GLN A 17 -1.46 6.26 2.34
CA GLN A 17 -1.98 7.64 2.22
C GLN A 17 -3.05 7.79 1.12
N GLY A 18 -3.23 6.78 0.28
CA GLY A 18 -4.20 6.76 -0.80
C GLY A 18 -3.83 5.72 -1.85
N LEU A 19 -4.64 5.63 -2.92
CA LEU A 19 -4.46 4.61 -3.96
C LEU A 19 -3.08 4.72 -4.63
N ARG A 20 -2.60 5.95 -4.86
CA ARG A 20 -1.26 6.20 -5.41
C ARG A 20 -0.16 5.59 -4.56
N ASP A 21 -0.26 5.71 -3.24
CA ASP A 21 0.72 5.16 -2.29
C ASP A 21 0.68 3.62 -2.29
N VAL A 22 -0.52 3.04 -2.28
CA VAL A 22 -0.72 1.58 -2.42
C VAL A 22 -0.10 1.06 -3.71
N MET A 23 -0.38 1.70 -4.86
CA MET A 23 0.14 1.28 -6.16
C MET A 23 1.67 1.41 -6.27
N ALA A 24 2.24 2.49 -5.73
CA ALA A 24 3.68 2.70 -5.71
C ALA A 24 4.39 1.61 -4.88
N LYS A 25 3.88 1.33 -3.67
CA LYS A 25 4.46 0.33 -2.77
C LYS A 25 4.23 -1.12 -3.22
N ALA A 26 3.14 -1.40 -3.94
CA ALA A 26 2.84 -2.73 -4.48
C ALA A 26 3.71 -3.11 -5.70
N SER A 27 4.28 -2.11 -6.37
CA SER A 27 5.09 -2.32 -7.58
C SER A 27 6.48 -2.90 -7.27
N PRO A 28 7.11 -3.62 -8.21
CA PRO A 28 8.50 -4.06 -8.06
C PRO A 28 9.42 -2.85 -7.80
N ALA A 29 10.36 -2.98 -6.86
CA ALA A 29 11.23 -1.88 -6.49
C ALA A 29 12.17 -1.50 -7.65
N ARG A 30 12.03 -0.27 -8.16
CA ARG A 30 12.93 0.33 -9.14
C ARG A 30 13.82 1.38 -8.47
N SER A 31 14.98 1.66 -9.04
CA SER A 31 15.90 2.68 -8.51
C SER A 31 15.27 4.07 -8.44
N GLY A 32 14.47 4.45 -9.45
CA GLY A 32 13.73 5.71 -9.48
C GLY A 32 12.72 5.86 -8.34
N ASP A 33 11.97 4.80 -8.03
CA ASP A 33 10.96 4.82 -6.97
C ASP A 33 11.60 4.94 -5.58
N ARG A 34 12.80 4.37 -5.41
CA ARG A 34 13.60 4.53 -4.19
C ARG A 34 14.13 5.95 -4.04
N LEU A 35 14.66 6.54 -5.12
CA LEU A 35 15.12 7.94 -5.12
C LEU A 35 13.99 8.92 -4.85
N ALA A 36 12.79 8.63 -5.37
CA ALA A 36 11.59 9.41 -5.12
C ALA A 36 10.95 9.15 -3.74
N GLY A 37 11.43 8.17 -2.97
CA GLY A 37 10.90 7.84 -1.64
C GLY A 37 9.50 7.22 -1.65
N VAL A 38 9.06 6.65 -2.78
CA VAL A 38 7.71 6.07 -2.95
C VAL A 38 7.70 4.53 -2.97
N ALA A 39 8.87 3.91 -3.05
CA ALA A 39 9.01 2.46 -2.96
C ALA A 39 8.67 1.96 -1.54
N ALA A 40 8.16 0.73 -1.45
CA ALA A 40 8.00 0.05 -0.16
C ALA A 40 9.34 -0.06 0.58
N SER A 41 9.31 0.20 1.89
CA SER A 41 10.46 0.14 2.78
C SER A 41 10.94 -1.30 3.03
N SER A 42 10.06 -2.28 2.88
CA SER A 42 10.36 -3.70 3.09
C SER A 42 9.64 -4.61 2.09
N ALA A 43 10.10 -5.86 2.01
CA ALA A 43 9.40 -6.89 1.24
C ALA A 43 8.01 -7.18 1.82
N GLU A 44 7.86 -7.15 3.14
CA GLU A 44 6.58 -7.32 3.84
C GLU A 44 5.60 -6.20 3.46
N GLU A 45 6.02 -4.93 3.52
CA GLU A 45 5.17 -3.79 3.15
C GLU A 45 4.71 -3.89 1.68
N ARG A 46 5.58 -4.34 0.78
CA ARG A 46 5.22 -4.55 -0.63
C ARG A 46 4.14 -5.62 -0.78
N VAL A 47 4.28 -6.76 -0.10
CA VAL A 47 3.28 -7.84 -0.15
C VAL A 47 1.95 -7.37 0.43
N VAL A 48 1.97 -6.64 1.54
CA VAL A 48 0.76 -6.05 2.13
C VAL A 48 0.11 -5.03 1.18
N ALA A 49 0.90 -4.19 0.51
CA ALA A 49 0.38 -3.26 -0.48
C ALA A 49 -0.26 -3.98 -1.67
N GLN A 50 0.31 -5.10 -2.13
CA GLN A 50 -0.29 -5.94 -3.16
C GLN A 50 -1.61 -6.57 -2.72
N MET A 51 -1.67 -7.08 -1.48
CA MET A 51 -2.90 -7.62 -0.89
C MET A 51 -3.97 -6.52 -0.77
N CYS A 52 -3.60 -5.35 -0.25
CA CYS A 52 -4.47 -4.19 -0.14
C CYS A 52 -4.98 -3.74 -1.51
N LEU A 53 -4.14 -3.74 -2.55
CA LEU A 53 -4.55 -3.40 -3.91
C LEU A 53 -5.54 -4.42 -4.50
N ALA A 54 -5.28 -5.72 -4.30
CA ALA A 54 -6.18 -6.80 -4.73
C ALA A 54 -7.53 -6.75 -3.99
N GLU A 55 -7.51 -6.36 -2.71
CA GLU A 55 -8.72 -6.16 -1.92
C GLU A 55 -9.39 -4.83 -2.23
N ALA A 56 -8.68 -3.77 -2.63
CA ALA A 56 -9.29 -2.49 -3.02
C ALA A 56 -10.24 -2.64 -4.21
N ILE A 57 -9.96 -3.61 -5.08
CA ILE A 57 -10.83 -4.02 -6.18
C ILE A 57 -12.09 -4.74 -5.66
N ASN A 58 -12.04 -5.38 -4.48
CA ASN A 58 -13.08 -6.30 -4.00
C ASN A 58 -13.85 -5.85 -2.75
N ARG A 59 -13.23 -5.15 -1.78
CA ARG A 59 -13.84 -4.71 -0.51
C ARG A 59 -12.96 -3.91 0.49
N CYS A 60 -11.77 -3.42 0.14
CA CYS A 60 -10.91 -2.76 1.14
C CYS A 60 -11.62 -1.54 1.76
N ARG A 61 -11.67 -1.47 3.10
CA ARG A 61 -12.38 -0.39 3.81
C ARG A 61 -11.62 0.92 3.62
N TYR A 62 -12.28 1.85 2.93
CA TYR A 62 -11.88 3.25 2.89
C TYR A 62 -12.36 3.90 4.19
N GLU A 63 -11.44 4.40 5.00
CA GLU A 63 -11.79 5.28 6.13
C GLU A 63 -11.81 6.73 5.62
N ASN A 64 -12.91 7.45 5.93
CA ASN A 64 -13.09 8.88 5.64
C ASN A 64 -12.43 9.75 6.69
#